data_AF-A0A382I3X5-F1
#
_entry.id   AF-A0A382I3X5-F1
#
_cell.length_a   1.000
_cell.length_b   1.000
_cell.length_c   1.000
_cell.angle_alpha   90.00
_cell.angle_beta   90.00
_cell.angle_gamma   90.00
#
_symmetry.space_group_name_H-M   'P 1'
#
loop_
_entity.id
_entity.type
_entity.pdbx_description
1 polymer ?
#
loop_
_entity_poly.entity_id
_entity_poly.type
_entity_poly.pdbx_seq_one_letter_code
_entity_poly.pdbx_strand_id
1 'polypeptide(L)'
;MKFSKFASRFDSDSGIVQLMDDLGNAMTGNNDLLMLGGGNPSHIPIVQECFRESLLRLIKNPALFSHVIGNYELPQGNQDFINAIVAMINEQYGWGIKSENVALTIGSQSAFFFLFNMLGGEHEDGTHQKILLP
;
A
#
# COMPACT_ATOMS: atom_id res chain seq x y z
N MET A 1 17.27 -24.77 -3.37
CA MET A 1 16.56 -24.87 -4.66
C MET A 1 17.26 -23.98 -5.68
N LYS A 2 17.09 -24.19 -7.00
CA LYS A 2 17.57 -23.25 -8.01
C LYS A 2 16.48 -22.21 -8.29
N PHE A 3 16.70 -20.97 -7.87
CA PHE A 3 15.78 -19.86 -8.12
C PHE A 3 16.00 -19.24 -9.50
N SER A 4 14.96 -18.56 -10.03
CA SER A 4 15.08 -17.75 -11.24
C SER A 4 15.92 -16.50 -10.97
N LYS A 5 16.50 -15.89 -12.01
CA LYS A 5 17.25 -14.62 -11.86
C LYS A 5 16.41 -13.51 -11.22
N PHE A 6 15.11 -13.49 -11.46
CA PHE A 6 14.20 -12.54 -10.82
C PHE A 6 14.08 -12.81 -9.31
N ALA A 7 13.80 -14.05 -8.92
CA ALA A 7 13.65 -14.43 -7.52
C ALA A 7 14.96 -14.26 -6.73
N SER A 8 16.11 -14.55 -7.35
CA SER A 8 17.43 -14.36 -6.72
C SER A 8 17.75 -12.90 -6.36
N ARG A 9 17.06 -11.91 -6.92
CA ARG A 9 17.22 -10.50 -6.51
C ARG A 9 16.63 -10.21 -5.13
N PHE A 10 15.67 -11.01 -4.70
CA PHE A 10 15.00 -10.87 -3.40
C PHE A 10 15.60 -11.79 -2.33
N ASP A 11 16.43 -12.74 -2.75
CA ASP A 11 17.10 -13.75 -1.91
C ASP A 11 18.48 -13.28 -1.40
N SER A 12 18.87 -12.04 -1.72
CA SER A 12 20.19 -11.52 -1.34
C SER A 12 20.20 -11.02 0.11
N ASP A 13 21.23 -11.40 0.87
CA ASP A 13 21.57 -10.87 2.21
C ASP A 13 21.97 -9.38 2.14
N SER A 14 21.00 -8.52 1.82
CA SER A 14 21.20 -7.08 1.84
C SER A 14 21.14 -6.55 3.28
N GLY A 15 21.83 -5.44 3.55
CA GLY A 15 21.78 -4.80 4.87
C GLY A 15 20.37 -4.39 5.30
N ILE A 16 19.47 -4.11 4.34
CA ILE A 16 18.06 -3.80 4.63
C ILE A 16 17.31 -5.05 5.13
N VAL A 17 17.56 -6.22 4.54
CA VAL A 17 16.93 -7.48 4.99
C VAL A 17 17.33 -7.77 6.43
N GLN A 18 18.63 -7.70 6.74
CA GLN A 18 19.13 -7.91 8.10
C GLN A 18 18.54 -6.88 9.09
N LEU A 19 18.45 -5.61 8.71
CA LEU A 19 17.83 -4.58 9.53
C LEU A 19 16.35 -4.86 9.80
N MET A 20 15.61 -5.32 8.80
CA MET A 20 14.19 -5.66 8.97
C MET A 20 14.00 -6.87 9.87
N ASP A 21 14.89 -7.87 9.79
CA ASP A 21 14.90 -9.02 10.71
C ASP A 21 15.18 -8.57 12.15
N ASP A 22 16.16 -7.67 12.35
CA ASP A 22 16.47 -7.11 13.67
C ASP A 22 15.29 -6.32 14.25
N LEU A 23 14.63 -5.48 13.45
CA LEU A 23 13.43 -4.73 13.86
C LEU A 23 12.28 -5.68 14.21
N GLY A 24 12.05 -6.71 13.40
CA GLY A 24 11.01 -7.71 13.66
C GLY A 24 11.25 -8.48 14.96
N ASN A 25 12.48 -8.93 15.20
CA ASN A 25 12.86 -9.62 16.43
C ASN A 25 12.71 -8.70 17.66
N ALA A 26 13.16 -7.45 17.56
CA ALA A 26 13.02 -6.45 18.63
C ALA A 26 11.56 -6.19 19.01
N MET A 27 10.64 -6.17 18.04
CA MET A 27 9.20 -5.99 18.29
C MET A 27 8.55 -7.15 19.02
N THR A 28 9.12 -8.36 18.95
CA THR A 28 8.64 -9.56 19.66
C THR A 28 9.32 -9.78 21.02
N GLY A 29 10.37 -9.01 21.30
CA GLY A 29 11.27 -9.15 22.45
C GLY A 29 10.86 -8.34 23.69
N ASN A 30 11.74 -8.36 24.69
CA ASN A 30 11.51 -7.84 26.04
C ASN A 30 11.39 -6.29 26.10
N ASN A 31 10.64 -5.81 27.09
CA ASN A 31 10.10 -4.44 27.22
C ASN A 31 11.12 -3.28 27.45
N ASP A 32 12.42 -3.55 27.52
CA ASP A 32 13.43 -2.53 27.84
C ASP A 32 14.02 -1.82 26.59
N LEU A 33 13.63 -2.24 25.39
CA LEU A 33 14.06 -1.65 24.12
C LEU A 33 13.22 -0.43 23.74
N LEU A 34 13.87 0.68 23.42
CA LEU A 34 13.23 1.85 22.84
C LEU A 34 13.03 1.64 21.33
N MET A 35 11.82 1.23 20.93
CA MET A 35 11.49 0.98 19.53
C MET A 35 11.22 2.28 18.75
N LEU A 36 12.28 2.89 18.22
CA LEU A 36 12.23 4.16 17.46
C LEU A 36 12.52 4.00 15.95
N GLY A 37 12.76 2.77 15.47
CA GLY A 37 13.10 2.49 14.06
C GLY A 37 11.94 2.03 13.17
N GLY A 38 10.77 1.77 13.75
CA GLY A 38 9.59 1.29 13.02
C GLY A 38 8.77 2.40 12.37
N GLY A 39 7.98 2.04 11.36
CA GLY A 39 7.06 2.95 10.65
C GLY A 39 5.58 2.76 11.00
N ASN A 40 5.26 1.98 12.05
CA ASN A 40 3.87 1.76 12.44
C ASN A 40 3.23 3.04 12.99
N PRO A 41 2.00 3.39 12.59
CA PRO A 41 1.31 4.55 13.13
C PRO A 41 0.99 4.37 14.61
N SER A 42 0.88 5.49 15.34
CA SER A 42 0.52 5.48 16.75
C SER A 42 -0.96 5.12 16.99
N HIS A 43 -1.25 4.56 18.16
CA HIS A 43 -2.62 4.32 18.63
C HIS A 43 -3.24 5.61 19.18
N ILE A 44 -3.98 6.32 18.32
CA ILE A 44 -4.72 7.53 18.72
C ILE A 44 -6.18 7.15 19.01
N PRO A 45 -6.66 7.25 20.26
CA PRO A 45 -7.96 6.69 20.66
C PRO A 45 -9.14 7.19 19.82
N ILE A 46 -9.20 8.49 19.54
CA ILE A 46 -10.31 9.08 18.77
C ILE A 46 -10.32 8.58 17.32
N VAL A 47 -9.15 8.35 16.72
CA VAL A 47 -9.03 7.82 15.35
C VAL A 47 -9.46 6.36 15.30
N GLN A 48 -9.03 5.57 16.30
CA GLN A 48 -9.45 4.16 16.40
C GLN A 48 -10.96 4.03 16.60
N GLU A 49 -11.56 4.95 17.36
CA GLU A 49 -13.01 4.97 17.56
C GLU A 49 -13.76 5.25 16.24
N CYS A 50 -13.31 6.23 15.44
CA CYS A 50 -13.89 6.50 14.12
C CYS A 50 -13.82 5.28 13.18
N PHE A 51 -12.72 4.52 13.21
CA PHE A 51 -12.59 3.28 12.43
C PHE A 51 -13.52 2.19 12.95
N ARG A 52 -13.61 2.03 14.28
CA ARG A 52 -14.51 1.06 14.92
C ARG A 52 -15.97 1.31 14.55
N GLU A 53 -16.42 2.56 14.62
CA GLU A 53 -17.78 2.93 14.23
C GLU A 53 -18.06 2.65 12.74
N SER A 54 -17.10 2.94 11.86
CA SER A 54 -17.23 2.67 10.43
C SER A 54 -17.32 1.18 10.12
N LEU A 55 -16.50 0.36 10.78
CA LEU A 55 -16.57 -1.09 10.67
C LEU A 55 -17.91 -1.65 11.19
N LEU A 56 -18.42 -1.13 12.31
CA LEU A 56 -19.73 -1.54 12.82
C LEU A 56 -20.87 -1.18 11.88
N ARG A 57 -20.82 -0.01 11.22
CA ARG A 57 -21.79 0.36 10.18
C ARG A 57 -21.75 -0.59 8.99
N LEU A 58 -20.55 -0.98 8.56
CA LEU A 58 -20.35 -1.96 7.49
C LEU A 58 -20.96 -3.32 7.86
N ILE A 59 -20.61 -3.86 9.03
CA ILE A 59 -21.08 -5.18 9.49
C ILE A 59 -22.61 -5.21 9.69
N LYS A 60 -23.20 -4.12 10.20
CA LYS A 60 -24.65 -4.03 10.41
C LYS A 60 -25.46 -3.94 9.11
N ASN A 61 -24.82 -3.68 7.96
CA ASN A 61 -25.47 -3.65 6.65
C ASN A 61 -25.23 -4.98 5.92
N PRO A 62 -26.23 -5.88 5.83
CA PRO A 62 -26.03 -7.20 5.25
C PRO A 62 -25.55 -7.17 3.80
N ALA A 63 -26.08 -6.26 2.98
CA ALA A 63 -25.71 -6.15 1.57
C ALA A 63 -24.25 -5.70 1.41
N LEU A 64 -23.85 -4.66 2.17
CA LEU A 64 -22.49 -4.16 2.13
C LEU A 64 -21.49 -5.19 2.69
N PHE A 65 -21.84 -5.85 3.78
CA PHE A 65 -21.03 -6.91 4.35
C PHE A 65 -20.83 -8.07 3.36
N SER A 66 -21.92 -8.59 2.78
CA SER A 66 -21.85 -9.67 1.79
C SER A 66 -21.01 -9.30 0.57
N HIS A 67 -21.11 -8.06 0.10
CA HIS A 67 -20.29 -7.57 -1.00
C HIS A 67 -18.81 -7.55 -0.64
N VAL A 68 -18.44 -6.95 0.50
CA VAL A 68 -17.04 -6.79 0.93
C VAL A 68 -16.31 -8.11 1.13
N ILE A 69 -16.98 -9.15 1.63
CA ILE A 69 -16.33 -10.44 1.91
C ILE A 69 -16.37 -11.42 0.74
N GLY A 70 -17.25 -11.23 -0.23
CA GLY A 70 -17.61 -12.25 -1.21
C GLY A 70 -17.43 -11.86 -2.68
N ASN A 71 -17.29 -10.56 -2.97
CA ASN A 71 -17.23 -10.07 -4.34
C ASN A 71 -15.86 -9.48 -4.66
N TYR A 72 -15.35 -9.79 -5.84
CA TYR A 72 -14.18 -9.10 -6.39
C TYR A 72 -14.58 -7.70 -6.86
N GLU A 73 -13.69 -6.75 -6.59
CA GLU A 73 -13.74 -5.43 -7.19
C GLU A 73 -13.19 -5.44 -8.62
N LEU A 74 -13.44 -4.36 -9.37
CA LEU A 74 -12.80 -4.16 -10.66
C LEU A 74 -11.27 -4.07 -10.50
N PRO A 75 -10.47 -4.38 -11.54
CA PRO A 75 -9.01 -4.27 -11.46
C PRO A 75 -8.49 -2.87 -11.09
N GLN A 76 -9.26 -1.83 -11.40
CA GLN A 76 -8.96 -0.44 -11.00
C GLN A 76 -9.17 -0.19 -9.50
N GLY A 77 -10.06 -0.97 -8.86
CA GLY A 77 -10.49 -0.82 -7.48
C GLY A 77 -11.99 -0.60 -7.34
N ASN A 78 -12.44 -0.51 -6.08
CA ASN A 78 -13.83 -0.23 -5.71
C ASN A 78 -14.27 1.14 -6.25
N GLN A 79 -15.31 1.13 -7.07
CA GLN A 79 -15.74 2.32 -7.81
C GLN A 79 -16.36 3.39 -6.92
N ASP A 80 -17.08 3.00 -5.87
CA ASP A 80 -17.66 3.96 -4.92
C ASP A 80 -16.56 4.73 -4.18
N PHE A 81 -15.50 4.03 -3.76
CA PHE A 81 -14.35 4.64 -3.12
C PHE A 81 -13.57 5.55 -4.09
N ILE A 82 -13.36 5.12 -5.34
CA ILE A 82 -12.72 5.96 -6.38
C ILE A 82 -13.50 7.25 -6.59
N ASN A 83 -14.83 7.16 -6.73
CA ASN A 83 -15.68 8.34 -6.91
C ASN A 83 -15.63 9.28 -5.70
N ALA A 84 -15.55 8.74 -4.48
CA ALA A 84 -15.38 9.54 -3.26
C ALA A 84 -14.03 10.28 -3.25
N ILE A 85 -12.93 9.64 -3.68
CA ILE A 85 -11.62 10.28 -3.82
C ILE A 85 -11.66 11.39 -4.87
N VAL A 86 -12.25 11.15 -6.04
CA VAL A 86 -12.39 12.15 -7.10
C VAL A 86 -13.16 13.37 -6.59
N ALA A 87 -14.30 13.15 -5.91
CA ALA A 87 -15.10 14.23 -5.34
C ALA A 87 -14.29 15.03 -4.31
N MET A 88 -13.63 14.35 -3.36
CA MET A 88 -12.82 14.99 -2.33
C MET A 88 -11.68 15.83 -2.92
N ILE A 89 -10.91 15.28 -3.87
CA ILE A 89 -9.78 15.99 -4.49
C ILE A 89 -10.26 17.21 -5.27
N ASN A 90 -11.37 17.09 -6.01
CA ASN A 90 -11.91 18.22 -6.76
C ASN A 90 -12.51 19.30 -5.87
N GLU A 91 -13.17 18.92 -4.77
CA GLU A 91 -13.69 19.87 -3.79
C GLU A 91 -12.56 20.64 -3.08
N GLN A 92 -11.53 19.92 -2.61
CA GLN A 92 -10.45 20.52 -1.81
C GLN A 92 -9.45 21.31 -2.66
N TYR A 93 -9.17 20.85 -3.89
CA TYR A 93 -8.06 21.38 -4.69
C TYR A 93 -8.45 21.88 -6.08
N GLY A 94 -9.69 21.65 -6.54
CA GLY A 94 -10.17 22.15 -7.83
C GLY A 94 -9.47 21.54 -9.05
N TRP A 95 -8.87 20.34 -8.93
CA TRP A 95 -8.02 19.76 -9.98
C TRP A 95 -8.77 19.24 -11.21
N GLY A 96 -10.08 19.01 -11.12
CA GLY A 96 -10.88 18.50 -12.23
C GLY A 96 -10.52 17.07 -12.65
N ILE A 97 -9.99 16.25 -11.71
CA ILE A 97 -9.68 14.84 -11.98
C ILE A 97 -10.97 14.03 -12.17
N LYS A 98 -10.84 12.89 -12.84
CA LYS A 98 -11.91 11.92 -13.12
C LYS A 98 -11.53 10.55 -12.55
N SER A 99 -12.48 9.61 -12.55
CA SER A 99 -12.25 8.24 -12.08
C SER A 99 -11.08 7.56 -12.80
N GLU A 100 -10.90 7.81 -14.10
CA GLU A 100 -9.78 7.33 -14.92
C GLU A 100 -8.39 7.80 -14.45
N ASN A 101 -8.31 8.81 -13.59
CA ASN A 101 -7.05 9.28 -13.01
C ASN A 101 -6.70 8.59 -11.68
N VAL A 102 -7.57 7.73 -11.15
CA VAL A 102 -7.40 7.08 -9.84
C VAL A 102 -7.38 5.56 -10.01
N ALA A 103 -6.41 4.91 -9.37
CA ALA A 103 -6.33 3.46 -9.25
C ALA A 103 -5.98 3.08 -7.81
N LEU A 104 -6.53 1.97 -7.32
CA LEU A 104 -6.26 1.45 -5.99
C LEU A 104 -5.20 0.34 -6.05
N THR A 105 -4.26 0.38 -5.12
CA THR A 105 -3.23 -0.65 -4.95
C THR A 105 -3.27 -1.20 -3.52
N ILE A 106 -2.61 -2.33 -3.29
CA ILE A 106 -2.46 -2.91 -1.95
C ILE A 106 -1.32 -2.16 -1.23
N GLY A 107 -1.61 -0.91 -0.85
CA GLY A 107 -0.66 0.00 -0.22
C GLY A 107 0.32 0.68 -1.18
N SER A 108 1.01 1.71 -0.70
CA SER A 108 1.90 2.55 -1.51
C SER A 108 3.13 1.79 -2.02
N GLN A 109 3.62 0.77 -1.30
CA GLN A 109 4.78 -0.02 -1.73
C GLN A 109 4.50 -0.77 -3.05
N SER A 110 3.28 -1.32 -3.22
CA SER A 110 2.90 -1.95 -4.49
C SER A 110 2.70 -0.93 -5.60
N ALA A 111 2.20 0.28 -5.29
CA ALA A 111 2.14 1.38 -6.26
C ALA A 111 3.53 1.75 -6.78
N PHE A 112 4.52 1.94 -5.90
CA PHE A 112 5.90 2.22 -6.32
C PHE A 112 6.52 1.05 -7.08
N PHE A 113 6.23 -0.19 -6.69
CA PHE A 113 6.68 -1.35 -7.45
C PHE A 113 6.18 -1.29 -8.90
N PHE A 114 4.89 -0.99 -9.13
CA PHE A 114 4.36 -0.84 -10.49
C PHE A 114 5.00 0.34 -11.22
N LEU A 115 5.05 1.52 -10.60
CA LEU A 115 5.61 2.72 -11.23
C LEU A 115 7.08 2.54 -11.61
N PHE A 116 7.90 1.96 -10.73
CA PHE A 116 9.34 1.80 -11.00
C PHE A 116 9.63 0.73 -12.05
N ASN A 117 8.82 -0.33 -12.12
CA ASN A 117 8.95 -1.34 -13.17
C ASN A 117 8.32 -0.91 -14.51
N MET A 118 7.42 0.08 -14.50
CA MET A 118 6.80 0.62 -15.72
C MET A 118 7.66 1.74 -16.34
N LEU A 119 8.33 2.55 -15.52
CA LEU A 119 9.05 3.76 -15.94
C LEU A 119 10.58 3.66 -15.83
N GLY A 120 11.09 2.58 -15.22
CA GLY A 120 12.51 2.35 -15.04
C GLY A 120 12.93 0.97 -15.52
N GLY A 121 14.23 0.75 -15.65
CA GLY A 121 14.79 -0.49 -16.17
C GLY A 121 15.01 -0.45 -17.67
N GLU A 122 15.11 -1.64 -18.26
CA GLU A 122 15.36 -1.84 -19.69
C GLU A 122 14.03 -1.89 -20.46
N HIS A 123 13.93 -1.06 -21.51
CA HIS A 123 12.77 -0.98 -22.39
C HIS A 123 12.94 -1.87 -23.63
N GLU A 124 11.85 -2.09 -24.37
CA GLU A 124 11.87 -2.93 -25.58
C GLU A 124 12.83 -2.44 -26.68
N ASP A 125 13.09 -1.13 -26.73
CA ASP A 125 14.04 -0.51 -27.65
C ASP A 125 15.50 -0.57 -27.18
N GLY A 126 15.76 -1.24 -26.05
CA GLY A 126 17.08 -1.36 -25.43
C GLY A 126 17.52 -0.13 -24.65
N THR A 127 16.70 0.91 -24.54
CA THR A 127 16.99 2.05 -23.67
C THR A 127 16.90 1.63 -22.21
N HIS A 128 17.73 2.24 -21.36
CA HIS A 128 17.71 1.97 -19.92
C HIS A 128 17.42 3.25 -19.15
N GLN A 129 16.28 3.26 -18.45
CA GLN A 129 15.85 4.39 -17.63
C GLN A 129 16.08 4.11 -16.15
N LYS A 130 16.35 5.19 -15.40
CA LYS A 130 16.53 5.15 -13.94
C LYS A 130 15.55 6.10 -13.29
N ILE A 131 15.12 5.74 -12.08
CA ILE A 131 14.30 6.61 -11.24
C ILE A 131 15.22 7.64 -10.58
N LEU A 132 14.97 8.92 -10.83
CA LEU A 132 15.63 10.04 -10.16
C LEU A 132 14.87 10.39 -8.89
N LEU A 133 15.55 10.36 -7.75
CA LEU A 133 15.08 10.94 -6.50
C LEU A 133 15.82 12.28 -6.33
N PRO A 134 15.16 13.43 -6.60
CA PRO A 134 15.82 14.74 -6.65
C PRO A 134 16.27 15.27 -5.29
#